data_AF-A0A523YTJ8-F1
#
_entry.id   AF-A0A523YTJ8-F1
#
_cell.length_a   1.000
_cell.length_b   1.000
_cell.length_c   1.000
_cell.angle_alpha   90.00
_cell.angle_beta   90.00
_cell.angle_gamma   90.00
#
_symmetry.space_group_name_H-M   'P 1'
#
loop_
_entity.id
_entity.type
_entity.pdbx_description
1 polymer ?
#
loop_
_entity_poly.entity_id
_entity_poly.type
_entity_poly.pdbx_seq_one_letter_code
_entity_poly.pdbx_strand_id
1 'polypeptide(L)'
;WAFYGGVPGNEFSEGTVFRYSAQYSKPYVPLLTAVGGGEIAFTFANFGGRHEDSVCGVSYVSTHKSILLTFPVEFLLDDSPGYDPKDTLIARALVFFGGIITSVYDGRPFAQLPQNFELYQNYPNPFNPSTNISYTLRGTGGSGGKPARTNLSIYNILGQRVKTLVDEVQIPSTHVVSWNGTDRFGRRVASGVYFYRLERGDDSETKKMVLLK
;
A
#
# COMPACT_ATOMS: atom_id res chain seq x y z
N TRP A 1 -7.93 -14.20 -21.49
CA TRP A 1 -8.41 -13.17 -20.56
C TRP A 1 -7.28 -12.23 -20.23
N ALA A 2 -7.57 -10.93 -20.17
CA ALA A 2 -6.59 -9.87 -20.01
C ALA A 2 -6.84 -9.11 -18.71
N PHE A 3 -5.80 -8.70 -18.00
CA PHE A 3 -5.94 -7.91 -16.78
C PHE A 3 -4.84 -6.86 -16.67
N TYR A 4 -5.16 -5.81 -15.91
CA TYR A 4 -4.25 -4.74 -15.50
C TYR A 4 -3.89 -4.98 -14.03
N GLY A 5 -2.63 -5.29 -13.77
CA GLY A 5 -2.09 -5.54 -12.44
C GLY A 5 -1.39 -4.30 -11.91
N GLY A 6 -1.83 -3.82 -10.75
CA GLY A 6 -1.17 -2.78 -9.99
C GLY A 6 0.12 -3.30 -9.39
N VAL A 7 1.14 -2.46 -9.32
CA VAL A 7 2.39 -2.81 -8.64
C VAL A 7 2.19 -2.74 -7.12
N PRO A 8 2.48 -3.81 -6.36
CA PRO A 8 2.44 -3.77 -4.89
C PRO A 8 3.44 -2.74 -4.34
N GLY A 9 3.05 -1.97 -3.33
CA GLY A 9 3.87 -0.91 -2.73
C GLY A 9 3.92 0.42 -3.52
N ASN A 10 3.35 0.49 -4.72
CA ASN A 10 3.19 1.77 -5.41
C ASN A 10 2.01 2.57 -4.82
N GLU A 11 2.25 3.84 -4.47
CA GLU A 11 1.26 4.70 -3.78
C GLU A 11 -0.09 4.77 -4.49
N PHE A 12 -0.11 4.75 -5.83
CA PHE A 12 -1.35 4.81 -6.58
C PHE A 12 -2.00 3.43 -6.74
N SER A 13 -1.25 2.42 -7.20
CA SER A 13 -1.85 1.15 -7.64
C SER A 13 -1.96 0.07 -6.55
N GLU A 14 -1.05 0.00 -5.58
CA GLU A 14 -1.01 -1.00 -4.47
C GLU A 14 -1.59 -2.39 -4.81
N GLY A 15 -1.06 -3.04 -5.84
CA GLY A 15 -1.46 -4.41 -6.15
C GLY A 15 -2.91 -4.61 -6.65
N THR A 16 -3.67 -3.55 -6.93
CA THR A 16 -5.05 -3.68 -7.44
C THR A 16 -5.08 -4.44 -8.75
N VAL A 17 -6.10 -5.26 -8.98
CA VAL A 17 -6.18 -6.09 -10.18
C VAL A 17 -7.48 -5.80 -10.91
N PHE A 18 -7.41 -5.25 -12.12
CA PHE A 18 -8.59 -4.94 -12.91
C PHE A 18 -8.70 -5.87 -14.11
N ARG A 19 -9.89 -6.43 -14.33
CA ARG A 19 -10.13 -7.20 -15.55
C ARG A 19 -10.49 -6.27 -16.71
N TYR A 20 -9.96 -6.59 -17.87
CA TYR A 20 -10.37 -5.98 -19.12
C TYR A 20 -11.72 -6.52 -19.58
N SER A 21 -12.66 -5.62 -19.93
CA SER A 21 -13.92 -6.00 -20.56
C SER A 21 -13.70 -6.51 -21.99
N ALA A 22 -14.09 -7.76 -22.24
CA ALA A 22 -14.05 -8.39 -23.57
C ALA A 22 -15.04 -7.78 -24.59
N GLN A 23 -15.86 -6.81 -24.17
CA GLN A 23 -16.80 -6.11 -25.05
C GLN A 23 -16.09 -5.21 -26.08
N TYR A 24 -14.81 -4.88 -25.84
CA TYR A 24 -13.99 -4.10 -26.77
C TYR A 24 -13.02 -5.02 -27.52
N SER A 25 -12.93 -4.85 -28.84
CA SER A 25 -12.39 -5.84 -29.78
C SER A 25 -10.86 -6.00 -29.74
N LYS A 26 -10.11 -5.11 -29.08
CA LYS A 26 -8.65 -5.24 -28.90
C LYS A 26 -8.20 -4.60 -27.58
N PRO A 27 -7.40 -5.28 -26.74
CA PRO A 27 -6.74 -4.62 -25.64
C PRO A 27 -5.81 -3.55 -26.21
N TYR A 28 -6.01 -2.31 -25.80
CA TYR A 28 -5.11 -1.21 -26.13
C TYR A 28 -3.87 -1.36 -25.24
N VAL A 29 -2.69 -1.54 -25.86
CA VAL A 29 -1.42 -1.77 -25.15
C VAL A 29 -0.37 -0.74 -25.57
N PRO A 30 -0.46 0.52 -25.13
CA PRO A 30 0.67 1.43 -25.25
C PRO A 30 1.66 1.08 -24.15
N LEU A 31 2.84 0.65 -24.59
CA LEU A 31 3.99 0.40 -23.73
C LEU A 31 4.50 1.74 -23.21
N LEU A 32 4.39 1.97 -21.91
CA LEU A 32 5.11 3.07 -21.27
C LEU A 32 6.52 2.65 -20.91
N THR A 33 7.39 3.63 -20.80
CA THR A 33 8.67 3.49 -20.11
C THR A 33 8.71 4.53 -19.01
N ALA A 34 8.87 4.08 -17.77
CA ALA A 34 9.03 4.98 -16.65
C ALA A 34 10.42 5.63 -16.71
N VAL A 35 10.47 6.97 -16.75
CA VAL A 35 11.70 7.76 -16.81
C VAL A 35 11.61 8.95 -15.86
N GLY A 36 12.74 9.55 -15.52
CA GLY A 36 12.77 10.82 -14.77
C GLY A 36 12.18 10.75 -13.35
N GLY A 37 12.23 9.59 -12.70
CA GLY A 37 11.65 9.36 -11.37
C GLY A 37 10.19 8.91 -11.39
N GLY A 38 9.62 8.64 -12.57
CA GLY A 38 8.35 7.92 -12.67
C GLY A 38 8.48 6.49 -12.17
N GLU A 39 7.46 5.99 -11.50
CA GLU A 39 7.35 4.63 -11.01
C GLU A 39 6.30 3.86 -11.81
N ILE A 40 6.56 2.57 -12.07
CA ILE A 40 5.59 1.69 -12.70
C ILE A 40 4.42 1.51 -11.72
N ALA A 41 3.23 1.90 -12.16
CA ALA A 41 2.01 1.73 -11.39
C ALA A 41 1.18 0.53 -11.89
N PHE A 42 1.13 0.30 -13.20
CA PHE A 42 0.38 -0.82 -13.75
C PHE A 42 1.15 -1.57 -14.82
N THR A 43 1.01 -2.90 -14.79
CA THR A 43 1.39 -3.80 -15.86
C THR A 43 0.14 -4.44 -16.46
N PHE A 44 0.25 -4.84 -17.72
CA PHE A 44 -0.78 -5.56 -18.44
C PHE A 44 -0.30 -6.99 -18.65
N ALA A 45 -1.21 -7.95 -18.48
CA ALA A 45 -0.95 -9.36 -18.77
C ALA A 45 -2.12 -9.97 -19.55
N ASN A 46 -1.78 -10.78 -20.55
CA ASN A 46 -2.71 -11.49 -21.41
C ASN A 46 -2.46 -12.99 -21.33
N PHE A 47 -3.51 -13.79 -21.12
CA PHE A 47 -3.44 -15.24 -21.30
C PHE A 47 -3.06 -15.56 -22.76
N GLY A 48 -1.79 -15.92 -22.98
CA GLY A 48 -1.18 -16.08 -24.31
C GLY A 48 0.27 -15.55 -24.39
N GLY A 49 0.79 -14.90 -23.35
CA GLY A 49 2.23 -14.61 -23.15
C GLY A 49 2.84 -13.50 -24.02
N ARG A 50 2.11 -12.99 -25.03
CA ARG A 50 2.66 -11.97 -25.95
C ARG A 50 2.99 -10.60 -25.33
N HIS A 51 2.35 -10.26 -24.21
CA HIS A 51 2.45 -8.93 -23.59
C HIS A 51 2.52 -9.02 -22.06
N GLU A 52 2.98 -10.15 -21.53
CA GLU A 52 3.21 -10.32 -20.09
C GLU A 52 4.12 -9.19 -19.58
N ASP A 53 3.74 -8.58 -18.45
CA ASP A 53 4.45 -7.48 -17.79
C ASP A 53 4.63 -6.19 -18.60
N SER A 54 3.79 -5.97 -19.61
CA SER A 54 3.82 -4.72 -20.39
C SER A 54 3.38 -3.54 -19.52
N VAL A 55 4.23 -2.53 -19.33
CA VAL A 55 3.88 -1.34 -18.53
C VAL A 55 2.77 -0.56 -19.19
N CYS A 56 1.69 -0.33 -18.45
CA CYS A 56 0.49 0.38 -18.91
C CYS A 56 0.03 1.50 -17.95
N GLY A 57 0.77 1.72 -16.86
CA GLY A 57 0.56 2.85 -15.97
C GLY A 57 1.85 3.30 -15.32
N VAL A 58 2.05 4.61 -15.25
CA VAL A 58 3.18 5.25 -14.54
C VAL A 58 2.62 6.30 -13.59
N SER A 59 3.07 6.29 -12.34
CA SER A 59 2.85 7.36 -11.39
C SER A 59 4.12 8.17 -11.19
N TYR A 60 3.96 9.42 -10.78
CA TYR A 60 5.09 10.30 -10.44
C TYR A 60 4.71 11.17 -9.25
N VAL A 61 5.64 11.30 -8.31
CA VAL A 61 5.46 12.07 -7.10
C VAL A 61 6.68 12.95 -6.87
N SER A 62 6.48 14.26 -6.89
CA SER A 62 7.48 15.27 -6.56
C SER A 62 6.82 16.47 -5.88
N THR A 63 7.17 17.69 -6.30
CA THR A 63 6.38 18.92 -6.04
C THR A 63 4.96 18.84 -6.61
N HIS A 64 4.76 18.04 -7.66
CA HIS A 64 3.46 17.74 -8.25
C HIS A 64 3.30 16.22 -8.35
N LYS A 65 2.05 15.77 -8.36
CA LYS A 65 1.69 14.38 -8.61
C LYS A 65 1.11 14.23 -10.00
N SER A 66 1.41 13.13 -10.67
CA SER A 66 0.76 12.77 -11.95
C SER A 66 0.61 11.26 -12.09
N ILE A 67 -0.43 10.86 -12.80
CA ILE A 67 -0.67 9.48 -13.22
C ILE A 67 -0.87 9.51 -14.73
N LEU A 68 -0.16 8.64 -15.45
CA LEU A 68 -0.42 8.34 -16.85
C LEU A 68 -0.88 6.89 -16.95
N LEU A 69 -2.11 6.70 -17.42
CA LEU A 69 -2.66 5.39 -17.76
C LEU A 69 -2.78 5.28 -19.26
N THR A 70 -2.38 4.13 -19.79
CA THR A 70 -2.50 3.86 -21.22
C THR A 70 -3.67 2.96 -21.56
N PHE A 71 -4.45 2.55 -20.56
CA PHE A 71 -5.72 1.87 -20.78
C PHE A 71 -6.89 2.82 -20.50
N PRO A 72 -7.96 2.74 -21.29
CA PRO A 72 -9.17 3.50 -21.03
C PRO A 72 -9.88 2.97 -19.78
N VAL A 73 -10.17 3.86 -18.82
CA VAL A 73 -10.78 3.48 -17.53
C VAL A 73 -12.21 2.96 -17.69
N GLU A 74 -12.88 3.34 -18.78
CA GLU A 74 -14.20 2.85 -19.17
C GLU A 74 -14.23 1.35 -19.52
N PHE A 75 -13.08 0.74 -19.77
CA PHE A 75 -12.98 -0.71 -20.06
C PHE A 75 -12.94 -1.56 -18.80
N LEU A 76 -12.87 -0.93 -17.62
CA LEU A 76 -12.95 -1.58 -16.32
C LEU A 76 -14.43 -1.70 -15.94
N LEU A 77 -15.04 -2.85 -16.23
CA LEU A 77 -16.48 -3.06 -16.01
C LEU A 77 -16.78 -4.32 -15.21
N ASP A 78 -15.76 -5.07 -14.79
CA ASP A 78 -15.95 -6.37 -14.19
C ASP A 78 -15.79 -6.34 -12.67
N ASP A 79 -16.85 -6.70 -11.96
CA ASP A 79 -16.92 -6.96 -10.51
C ASP A 79 -16.80 -8.46 -10.19
N SER A 80 -16.36 -9.26 -11.16
CA SER A 80 -16.07 -10.69 -10.97
C SER A 80 -15.14 -10.90 -9.77
N PRO A 81 -15.36 -11.96 -8.97
CA PRO A 81 -14.50 -12.31 -7.85
C PRO A 81 -13.01 -12.37 -8.23
N GLY A 82 -12.17 -11.70 -7.45
CA GLY A 82 -10.72 -11.62 -7.67
C GLY A 82 -10.26 -10.41 -8.48
N TYR A 83 -11.16 -9.51 -8.87
CA TYR A 83 -10.84 -8.23 -9.50
C TYR A 83 -11.43 -7.06 -8.71
N ASP A 84 -10.72 -5.94 -8.72
CA ASP A 84 -11.17 -4.68 -8.15
C ASP A 84 -12.19 -4.00 -9.07
N PRO A 85 -13.27 -3.41 -8.51
CA PRO A 85 -14.20 -2.61 -9.28
C PRO A 85 -13.55 -1.30 -9.73
N LYS A 86 -14.01 -0.74 -10.85
CA LYS A 86 -13.53 0.55 -11.39
C LYS A 86 -13.50 1.67 -10.34
N ASP A 87 -14.47 1.70 -9.45
CA ASP A 87 -14.58 2.73 -8.42
C ASP A 87 -13.38 2.70 -7.45
N THR A 88 -12.73 1.54 -7.27
CA THR A 88 -11.45 1.43 -6.56
C THR A 88 -10.36 2.24 -7.26
N LEU A 89 -10.23 2.16 -8.59
CA LEU A 89 -9.23 2.95 -9.32
C LEU A 89 -9.46 4.46 -9.12
N ILE A 90 -10.72 4.89 -9.22
CA ILE A 90 -11.10 6.30 -9.05
C ILE A 90 -10.86 6.77 -7.61
N ALA A 91 -11.28 5.99 -6.61
CA ALA A 91 -11.05 6.29 -5.21
C ALA A 91 -9.55 6.42 -4.91
N ARG A 92 -8.74 5.51 -5.46
CA ARG A 92 -7.28 5.55 -5.31
C ARG A 92 -6.65 6.74 -6.01
N ALA A 93 -7.15 7.14 -7.18
CA ALA A 93 -6.69 8.37 -7.84
C ALA A 93 -6.99 9.61 -6.99
N LEU A 94 -8.20 9.70 -6.42
CA LEU A 94 -8.57 10.80 -5.53
C LEU A 94 -7.67 10.85 -4.29
N VAL A 95 -7.45 9.71 -3.61
CA VAL A 95 -6.55 9.62 -2.45
C VAL A 95 -5.12 9.99 -2.83
N PHE A 96 -4.63 9.49 -3.97
CA PHE A 96 -3.30 9.80 -4.48
C PHE A 96 -3.09 11.31 -4.64
N PHE A 97 -4.07 12.02 -5.18
CA PHE A 97 -4.02 13.49 -5.32
C PHE A 97 -4.39 14.27 -4.05
N GLY A 98 -4.62 13.61 -2.91
CA GLY A 98 -4.99 14.26 -1.65
C GLY A 98 -6.44 14.75 -1.59
N GLY A 99 -7.30 14.26 -2.49
CA GLY A 99 -8.73 14.56 -2.49
C GLY A 99 -9.45 13.89 -1.32
N ILE A 100 -10.48 14.58 -0.81
CA ILE A 100 -11.45 14.00 0.11
C ILE A 100 -12.52 13.32 -0.73
N ILE A 101 -12.75 12.02 -0.53
CA ILE A 101 -13.81 11.29 -1.22
C ILE A 101 -15.16 11.75 -0.65
N THR A 102 -15.83 12.68 -1.34
CA THR A 102 -17.23 13.02 -1.07
C THR A 102 -18.10 12.29 -2.08
N SER A 103 -18.68 11.15 -1.70
CA SER A 103 -19.54 10.36 -2.59
C SER A 103 -20.98 10.88 -2.61
N VAL A 104 -21.63 10.85 -3.78
CA VAL A 104 -23.09 10.62 -3.86
C VAL A 104 -23.29 9.11 -3.85
N TYR A 105 -24.01 8.58 -2.87
CA TYR A 105 -24.24 7.14 -2.69
C TYR A 105 -25.20 6.61 -3.77
N ASP A 106 -24.74 5.68 -4.61
CA ASP A 106 -25.53 5.05 -5.68
C ASP A 106 -26.04 3.63 -5.34
N GLY A 107 -25.83 3.18 -4.09
CA GLY A 107 -26.24 1.86 -3.62
C GLY A 107 -25.20 0.76 -3.78
N ARG A 108 -24.00 1.04 -4.32
CA ARG A 108 -22.90 0.06 -4.38
C ARG A 108 -21.97 0.21 -3.16
N PRO A 109 -21.54 -0.89 -2.53
CA PRO A 109 -20.57 -0.81 -1.44
C PRO A 109 -19.21 -0.41 -2.01
N PHE A 110 -18.75 0.80 -1.71
CA PHE A 110 -17.36 1.18 -1.93
C PHE A 110 -16.44 0.26 -1.13
N ALA A 111 -15.22 0.02 -1.64
CA ALA A 111 -14.12 -0.45 -0.79
C ALA A 111 -13.89 0.62 0.30
N GLN A 112 -14.49 0.43 1.48
CA GLN A 112 -14.38 1.36 2.58
C GLN A 112 -12.92 1.44 3.00
N LEU A 113 -12.31 2.61 2.81
CA LEU A 113 -11.01 2.88 3.39
C LEU A 113 -11.10 2.67 4.91
N PRO A 114 -10.05 2.12 5.53
CA PRO A 114 -10.05 1.93 6.97
C PRO A 114 -10.31 3.26 7.67
N GLN A 115 -11.26 3.25 8.60
CA GLN A 115 -11.62 4.43 9.38
C GLN A 115 -10.77 4.56 10.66
N ASN A 116 -10.09 3.47 11.03
CA ASN A 116 -9.33 3.38 12.28
C ASN A 116 -7.83 3.37 12.01
N PHE A 117 -7.10 4.09 12.85
CA PHE A 117 -5.67 3.88 13.04
C PHE A 117 -5.53 2.81 14.11
N GLU A 118 -4.86 1.70 13.81
CA GLU A 118 -4.74 0.59 14.75
C GLU A 118 -3.41 -0.14 14.55
N LEU A 119 -2.66 -0.31 15.64
CA LEU A 119 -1.51 -1.20 15.67
C LEU A 119 -1.95 -2.54 16.24
N TYR A 120 -1.69 -3.67 15.59
CA TYR A 120 -2.06 -4.99 16.11
C TYR A 120 -0.96 -5.59 16.98
N GLN A 121 -1.36 -6.54 17.84
CA GLN A 121 -0.39 -7.35 18.58
C GLN A 121 0.43 -8.18 17.57
N ASN A 122 1.75 -8.15 17.68
CA ASN A 122 2.64 -8.92 16.82
C ASN A 122 2.37 -10.43 16.97
N TYR A 123 2.49 -11.18 15.88
CA TYR A 123 2.32 -12.63 15.90
C TYR A 123 3.47 -13.35 15.16
N PRO A 124 4.09 -14.38 15.77
CA PRO A 124 3.84 -14.86 17.14
C PRO A 124 4.32 -13.86 18.21
N ASN A 125 3.78 -13.96 19.43
CA ASN A 125 4.29 -13.29 20.64
C ASN A 125 4.03 -14.17 21.88
N PRO A 126 5.06 -14.70 22.56
CA PRO A 126 6.49 -14.53 22.30
C PRO A 126 6.94 -15.10 20.94
N PHE A 127 8.08 -14.64 20.42
CA PHE A 127 8.61 -15.06 19.11
C PHE A 127 10.09 -15.43 19.12
N ASN A 128 10.55 -16.19 18.12
CA ASN A 128 11.96 -16.57 17.94
C ASN A 128 12.29 -16.88 16.46
N PRO A 129 13.24 -16.19 15.81
CA PRO A 129 13.63 -14.80 16.04
C PRO A 129 12.72 -13.83 15.26
N SER A 130 11.73 -14.33 14.52
CA SER A 130 10.89 -13.53 13.63
C SER A 130 9.45 -13.40 14.10
N THR A 131 8.88 -12.22 13.90
CA THR A 131 7.46 -11.92 14.14
C THR A 131 6.94 -10.97 13.06
N ASN A 132 5.63 -11.01 12.82
CA ASN A 132 4.94 -10.08 11.95
C ASN A 132 4.20 -9.04 12.78
N ILE A 133 4.32 -7.79 12.36
CA ILE A 133 3.64 -6.63 12.93
C ILE A 133 2.65 -6.14 11.88
N SER A 134 1.37 -6.29 12.17
CA SER A 134 0.30 -5.76 11.34
C SER A 134 -0.19 -4.42 11.89
N TYR A 135 -0.60 -3.51 11.02
CA TYR A 135 -1.23 -2.25 11.41
C TYR A 135 -2.15 -1.72 10.31
N THR A 136 -3.16 -0.96 10.71
CA THR A 136 -4.13 -0.33 9.82
C THR A 136 -3.96 1.18 9.88
N LEU A 137 -3.89 1.81 8.72
CA LEU A 137 -3.80 3.25 8.56
C LEU A 137 -5.13 3.81 8.06
N ARG A 138 -5.67 4.84 8.73
CA ARG A 138 -6.85 5.60 8.28
C ARG A 138 -6.46 6.87 7.53
N GLY A 139 -7.29 7.29 6.56
CA GLY A 139 -7.19 8.58 5.87
C GLY A 139 -5.79 8.99 5.39
N THR A 140 -5.57 10.28 5.15
CA THR A 140 -4.26 10.85 4.76
C THR A 140 -3.36 11.23 5.94
N GLY A 141 -3.82 11.08 7.19
CA GLY A 141 -3.01 11.16 8.42
C GLY A 141 -2.46 12.55 8.81
N GLY A 142 -2.38 13.52 7.89
CA GLY A 142 -1.89 14.88 8.20
C GLY A 142 -3.01 15.87 8.52
N SER A 143 -2.80 16.70 9.55
CA SER A 143 -3.59 17.91 9.78
C SER A 143 -3.60 18.77 8.49
N GLY A 144 -4.79 18.98 7.93
CA GLY A 144 -4.99 19.74 6.69
C GLY A 144 -4.96 18.94 5.38
N GLY A 145 -5.16 17.61 5.41
CA GLY A 145 -5.35 16.79 4.21
C GLY A 145 -4.07 16.37 3.49
N LYS A 146 -2.90 16.64 4.08
CA LYS A 146 -1.60 16.26 3.52
C LYS A 146 -1.27 14.79 3.86
N PRO A 147 -0.58 14.06 2.96
CA PRO A 147 -0.08 12.73 3.27
C PRO A 147 0.91 12.80 4.45
N ALA A 148 0.64 12.05 5.52
CA ALA A 148 1.55 11.90 6.64
C ALA A 148 2.49 10.72 6.45
N ARG A 149 3.77 10.94 6.79
CA ARG A 149 4.80 9.91 6.83
C ARG A 149 4.51 8.93 7.99
N THR A 150 4.51 7.65 7.70
CA THR A 150 4.35 6.56 8.67
C THR A 150 5.72 6.16 9.20
N ASN A 151 5.86 6.10 10.52
CA ASN A 151 7.04 5.60 11.20
C ASN A 151 6.68 4.38 12.06
N LEU A 152 7.30 3.23 11.81
CA LEU A 152 7.22 2.06 12.67
C LEU A 152 8.61 1.77 13.23
N SER A 153 8.81 1.99 14.52
CA SER A 153 10.10 1.85 15.18
C SER A 153 10.04 0.92 16.39
N ILE A 154 11.12 0.19 16.63
CA ILE A 154 11.32 -0.73 17.75
C ILE A 154 12.23 -0.09 18.78
N TYR A 155 11.88 -0.26 20.06
CA TYR A 155 12.56 0.28 21.22
C TYR A 155 12.83 -0.82 22.25
N ASN A 156 13.93 -0.69 22.99
CA ASN A 156 14.19 -1.53 24.17
C ASN A 156 13.52 -0.93 25.43
N ILE A 157 13.65 -1.61 26.57
CA ILE A 157 13.07 -1.18 27.85
C ILE A 157 13.60 0.17 28.36
N LEU A 158 14.76 0.61 27.87
CA LEU A 158 15.35 1.91 28.21
C LEU A 158 14.82 3.04 27.30
N GLY A 159 13.89 2.73 26.39
CA GLY A 159 13.39 3.68 25.39
C GLY A 159 14.37 3.96 24.25
N GLN A 160 15.45 3.20 24.13
CA GLN A 160 16.41 3.38 23.05
C GLN A 160 15.89 2.71 21.77
N ARG A 161 15.92 3.46 20.67
CA ARG A 161 15.50 2.94 19.35
C ARG A 161 16.50 1.90 18.85
N VAL A 162 16.01 0.68 18.68
CA VAL A 162 16.75 -0.50 18.20
C VAL A 162 16.81 -0.50 16.69
N LYS A 163 15.67 -0.31 16.03
CA LYS A 163 15.52 -0.36 14.57
C LYS A 163 14.27 0.38 14.13
N THR A 164 14.32 1.06 12.99
CA THR A 164 13.14 1.55 12.29
C THR A 164 12.83 0.58 11.17
N LEU A 165 11.59 0.10 11.12
CA LEU A 165 11.10 -0.86 10.12
C LEU A 165 10.46 -0.16 8.94
N VAL A 166 9.76 0.95 9.18
CA VAL A 166 9.06 1.76 8.17
C VAL A 166 9.33 3.23 8.46
N ASP A 167 9.64 4.00 7.43
CA ASP A 167 9.82 5.44 7.49
C ASP A 167 9.49 6.10 6.13
N GLU A 168 8.23 6.01 5.71
CA GLU A 168 7.78 6.40 4.36
C GLU A 168 6.33 6.90 4.37
N VAL A 169 5.89 7.54 3.30
CA VAL A 169 4.48 7.88 3.14
C VAL A 169 3.73 6.63 2.70
N GLN A 170 2.79 6.18 3.52
CA GLN A 170 1.93 5.03 3.19
C GLN A 170 0.49 5.48 3.03
N ILE A 171 -0.23 4.80 2.15
CA ILE A 171 -1.66 5.03 1.94
C ILE A 171 -2.50 4.38 3.05
N PRO A 172 -3.76 4.84 3.25
CA PRO A 172 -4.69 4.16 4.14
C PRO A 172 -5.01 2.75 3.64
N SER A 173 -4.54 1.75 4.39
CA SER A 173 -4.71 0.32 4.17
C SER A 173 -4.23 -0.44 5.42
N THR A 174 -4.40 -1.76 5.42
CA THR A 174 -3.73 -2.66 6.37
C THR A 174 -2.38 -3.09 5.79
N HIS A 175 -1.33 -2.95 6.59
CA HIS A 175 0.06 -3.25 6.26
C HIS A 175 0.61 -4.32 7.19
N VAL A 176 1.58 -5.10 6.72
CA VAL A 176 2.26 -6.14 7.51
C VAL A 176 3.76 -6.04 7.28
N VAL A 177 4.53 -5.97 8.36
CA VAL A 177 5.99 -5.87 8.31
C VAL A 177 6.62 -6.87 9.26
N SER A 178 7.67 -7.56 8.81
CA SER A 178 8.38 -8.55 9.61
C SER A 178 9.58 -7.94 10.33
N TRP A 179 9.79 -8.34 11.59
CA TRP A 179 11.03 -8.10 12.31
C TRP A 179 11.70 -9.42 12.68
N ASN A 180 13.01 -9.51 12.46
CA ASN A 180 13.82 -10.71 12.67
C ASN A 180 14.72 -10.63 13.92
N GLY A 181 14.38 -9.78 14.89
CA GLY A 181 15.15 -9.67 16.13
C GLY A 181 16.54 -9.07 15.94
N THR A 182 16.72 -8.16 14.97
CA THR A 182 17.99 -7.47 14.72
C THR A 182 17.91 -5.96 14.99
N ASP A 183 19.06 -5.37 15.33
CA ASP A 183 19.23 -3.92 15.41
C ASP A 183 19.47 -3.27 14.03
N ARG A 184 19.67 -1.95 14.02
CA ARG A 184 19.99 -1.17 12.81
C ARG A 184 21.27 -1.59 12.09
N PHE A 185 22.18 -2.31 12.74
CA PHE A 185 23.42 -2.83 12.15
C PHE A 185 23.29 -4.29 11.71
N GLY A 186 22.08 -4.87 11.76
CA GLY A 186 21.82 -6.27 11.41
C GLY A 186 22.26 -7.27 12.49
N ARG A 187 22.64 -6.80 13.67
CA ARG A 187 23.10 -7.68 14.78
C ARG A 187 21.90 -8.18 15.57
N ARG A 188 21.91 -9.44 15.96
CA ARG A 188 20.85 -10.01 16.81
C ARG A 188 20.82 -9.31 18.16
N VAL A 189 19.62 -8.91 18.58
CA VAL A 189 19.42 -8.33 19.91
C VAL A 189 19.20 -9.42 20.97
N ALA A 190 19.34 -9.06 22.24
CA ALA A 190 19.16 -10.01 23.34
C ALA A 190 17.68 -10.41 23.49
N SER A 191 17.42 -11.60 24.02
CA SER A 191 16.07 -12.00 24.44
C SER A 191 15.56 -11.03 25.50
N GLY A 192 14.25 -10.77 25.49
CA GLY A 192 13.64 -9.85 26.43
C GLY A 192 12.43 -9.11 25.87
N VAL A 193 12.04 -8.08 26.60
CA VAL A 193 10.89 -7.25 26.27
C VAL A 193 11.33 -6.10 25.36
N TYR A 194 10.55 -5.88 24.31
CA TYR A 194 10.70 -4.76 23.39
C TYR A 194 9.35 -4.07 23.21
N PHE A 195 9.39 -2.83 22.76
CA PHE A 195 8.23 -2.06 22.38
C PHE A 195 8.34 -1.69 20.91
N TYR A 196 7.22 -1.65 20.22
CA TYR A 196 7.13 -1.12 18.87
C TYR A 196 6.06 -0.05 18.83
N ARG A 197 6.37 1.04 18.15
CA ARG A 197 5.54 2.24 18.08
C ARG A 197 5.30 2.60 16.62
N LEU A 198 4.03 2.79 16.30
CA LEU A 198 3.55 3.29 15.02
C LEU A 198 3.15 4.75 15.19
N GLU A 199 3.65 5.62 14.35
CA GLU A 199 3.34 7.06 14.33
C GLU A 199 2.97 7.48 12.91
N ARG A 200 1.91 8.29 12.76
CA ARG A 200 1.53 8.89 11.48
C ARG A 200 0.76 10.19 11.73
N GLY A 201 1.41 11.33 11.50
CA GLY A 201 0.84 12.64 11.79
C GLY A 201 0.54 12.77 13.29
N ASP A 202 -0.74 12.99 13.63
CA ASP A 202 -1.19 13.14 15.02
C ASP A 202 -1.55 11.78 15.68
N ASP A 203 -1.62 10.69 14.91
CA ASP A 203 -1.91 9.35 15.41
C ASP A 203 -0.62 8.64 15.89
N SER A 204 -0.67 8.01 17.06
CA SER A 204 0.44 7.23 17.62
C SER A 204 -0.05 6.09 18.52
N GLU A 205 0.44 4.87 18.27
CA GLU A 205 0.16 3.69 19.11
C GLU A 205 1.44 2.92 19.44
N THR A 206 1.48 2.29 20.62
CA THR A 206 2.62 1.48 21.07
C THR A 206 2.15 0.14 21.62
N LYS A 207 2.87 -0.93 21.30
CA LYS A 207 2.64 -2.26 21.85
C LYS A 207 3.94 -2.93 22.29
N LYS A 208 3.78 -3.93 23.16
CA LYS A 208 4.86 -4.72 23.76
C LYS A 208 5.00 -6.06 23.06
N MET A 209 6.23 -6.52 22.87
CA MET A 209 6.56 -7.85 22.34
C MET A 209 7.67 -8.52 23.16
N VAL A 210 7.74 -9.85 23.10
CA VAL A 210 8.71 -10.66 23.83
C VAL A 210 9.51 -11.53 22.85
N LEU A 211 10.82 -11.27 22.76
CA LEU A 211 11.76 -12.07 21.98
C LEU A 211 12.34 -13.19 22.86
N LEU A 212 12.20 -14.44 22.40
CA LEU A 212 12.86 -15.62 22.95
C LEU A 212 14.05 -16.01 22.08
N LYS A 213 15.08 -16.57 22.72
CA LYS A 213 16.16 -17.29 22.01
C LYS A 213 15.87 -18.78 22.01
#